data_AF-C7JG26-F1
#
_entry.id   AF-C7JG26-F1
#
_cell.length_a   1.000
_cell.length_b   1.000
_cell.length_c   1.000
_cell.angle_alpha   90.00
_cell.angle_beta   90.00
_cell.angle_gamma   90.00
#
_symmetry.space_group_name_H-M   'P 1'
#
loop_
_entity.id
_entity.type
_entity.pdbx_description
1 polymer ?
#
loop_
_entity_poly.entity_id
_entity_poly.type
_entity_poly.pdbx_seq_one_letter_code
_entity_poly.pdbx_strand_id
1 'polypeptide(L)'
;MGDRMTNFMQRISIVFSGVAMIGLAYPAHADTLREKQTEACKGDALRLCALAIPNEKKITQCMERKQDKLSPKCRAFFKKGTKAPPAHKPKSK
;
A
#
# COMPACT_ATOMS: atom_id res chain seq x y z
N MET A 1 -45.17 -0.64 22.33
CA MET A 1 -43.69 -0.76 22.26
C MET A 1 -43.08 0.14 21.17
N GLY A 2 -43.62 1.35 20.92
CA GLY A 2 -43.14 2.28 19.87
C GLY A 2 -42.44 3.53 20.43
N ASP A 3 -42.89 4.06 21.57
CA ASP A 3 -42.42 5.34 22.11
C ASP A 3 -40.99 5.35 22.70
N ARG A 4 -40.48 4.21 23.18
CA ARG A 4 -39.09 4.14 23.68
C ARG A 4 -38.07 4.16 22.53
N MET A 5 -38.45 3.69 21.34
CA MET A 5 -37.56 3.60 20.17
C MET A 5 -37.35 4.99 19.54
N THR A 6 -38.43 5.78 19.41
CA THR A 6 -38.38 7.12 18.81
C THR A 6 -37.59 8.11 19.67
N ASN A 7 -37.73 8.06 21.00
CA ASN A 7 -36.95 8.90 21.92
C ASN A 7 -35.44 8.55 21.94
N PHE A 8 -35.09 7.27 21.78
CA PHE A 8 -33.70 6.83 21.70
C PHE A 8 -33.05 7.29 20.39
N MET A 9 -33.76 7.18 19.26
CA MET A 9 -33.30 7.70 17.97
C MET A 9 -33.19 9.24 17.95
N GLN A 10 -34.12 9.97 18.58
CA GLN A 10 -34.07 11.44 18.64
C GLN A 10 -32.89 11.96 19.49
N ARG A 11 -32.50 11.24 20.56
CA ARG A 11 -31.31 11.58 21.35
C ARG A 11 -30.00 11.26 20.63
N ILE A 12 -29.97 10.18 19.85
CA ILE A 12 -28.81 9.83 19.02
C ILE A 12 -28.59 10.88 17.92
N SER A 13 -29.67 11.42 17.31
CA SER A 13 -29.56 12.47 16.28
C SER A 13 -29.04 13.82 16.80
N ILE A 14 -29.36 14.22 18.04
CA ILE A 14 -28.88 15.50 18.59
C ILE A 14 -27.37 15.47 18.88
N VAL A 15 -26.81 14.30 19.25
CA VAL A 15 -25.35 14.13 19.37
C VAL A 15 -24.69 14.09 17.98
N PHE A 16 -25.39 13.61 16.95
CA PHE A 16 -24.88 13.55 15.58
C PHE A 16 -24.90 14.89 14.80
N SER A 17 -25.75 15.85 15.15
CA SER A 17 -25.76 17.18 14.48
C SER A 17 -24.63 18.12 14.92
N GLY A 18 -23.83 17.78 15.92
CA GLY A 18 -22.66 18.58 16.35
C GLY A 18 -21.32 18.17 15.73
N VAL A 19 -21.23 17.01 15.06
CA VAL A 19 -20.00 16.50 14.44
C VAL A 19 -20.29 16.15 12.98
N ALA A 20 -20.83 17.11 12.24
CA ALA A 20 -21.02 17.04 10.80
C ALA A 20 -20.10 18.04 10.09
N MET A 21 -18.80 18.02 10.43
CA MET A 21 -17.74 18.65 9.64
C MET A 21 -16.39 18.01 9.99
N ILE A 22 -15.62 17.67 8.96
CA ILE A 22 -14.23 17.13 8.94
C ILE A 22 -14.14 15.60 8.99
N GLY A 23 -13.94 15.02 7.80
CA GLY A 23 -13.60 13.60 7.63
C GLY A 23 -13.48 13.09 6.18
N LEU A 24 -13.88 13.88 5.17
CA LEU A 24 -13.68 13.55 3.76
C LEU A 24 -12.33 14.08 3.26
N ALA A 25 -11.27 13.29 3.45
CA ALA A 25 -10.06 13.21 2.59
C ALA A 25 -8.96 12.47 3.36
N TYR A 26 -8.92 11.14 3.28
CA TYR A 26 -7.68 10.43 3.54
C TYR A 26 -6.93 10.37 2.21
N PRO A 27 -5.82 11.12 2.02
CA PRO A 27 -5.03 10.96 0.81
C PRO A 27 -4.36 9.59 0.89
N ALA A 28 -4.76 8.68 0.02
CA ALA A 28 -4.08 7.41 -0.17
C ALA A 28 -2.71 7.66 -0.84
N HIS A 29 -1.71 8.08 -0.07
CA HIS A 29 -0.33 8.28 -0.55
C HIS A 29 0.42 6.96 -0.86
N ALA A 30 -0.28 5.82 -0.88
CA ALA A 30 0.33 4.50 -1.10
C ALA A 30 0.66 4.24 -2.59
N ASP A 31 -0.10 4.81 -3.52
CA ASP A 31 0.06 4.53 -4.95
C ASP A 31 1.35 5.12 -5.53
N THR A 32 1.73 6.34 -5.12
CA THR A 32 2.91 7.03 -5.66
C THR A 32 4.23 6.39 -5.19
N LEU A 33 4.27 5.90 -3.95
CA LEU A 33 5.45 5.22 -3.43
C LEU A 33 5.67 3.87 -4.13
N ARG A 34 4.58 3.17 -4.46
CA ARG A 34 4.61 1.87 -5.14
C ARG A 34 5.13 1.98 -6.55
N GLU A 35 4.63 2.96 -7.30
CA GLU A 35 5.09 3.31 -8.64
C GLU A 35 6.59 3.58 -8.63
N LYS A 36 7.03 4.47 -7.72
CA LYS A 36 8.44 4.87 -7.59
C LYS A 36 9.36 3.69 -7.24
N GLN A 37 8.92 2.78 -6.38
CA GLN A 37 9.68 1.57 -6.05
C GLN A 37 9.78 0.65 -7.27
N THR A 38 8.66 0.44 -7.98
CA THR A 38 8.61 -0.45 -9.14
C THR A 38 9.53 0.06 -10.24
N GLU A 39 9.47 1.36 -10.56
CA GLU A 39 10.36 1.99 -11.53
C GLU A 39 11.83 1.85 -11.13
N ALA A 40 12.16 2.09 -9.86
CA ALA A 40 13.53 2.00 -9.36
C ALA A 40 14.09 0.57 -9.39
N CYS A 41 13.27 -0.44 -9.13
CA CYS A 41 13.71 -1.83 -8.95
C CYS A 41 13.48 -2.75 -10.16
N LYS A 42 12.63 -2.37 -11.12
CA LYS A 42 12.27 -3.22 -12.28
C LYS A 42 13.49 -3.61 -13.11
N GLY A 43 14.38 -2.67 -13.39
CA GLY A 43 15.61 -2.94 -14.15
C GLY A 43 16.53 -3.94 -13.45
N ASP A 44 16.67 -3.81 -12.12
CA ASP A 44 17.47 -4.75 -11.32
C ASP A 44 16.80 -6.13 -11.21
N ALA A 45 15.47 -6.19 -11.14
CA ALA A 45 14.71 -7.45 -11.16
C ALA A 45 15.02 -8.25 -12.42
N LEU A 46 14.91 -7.59 -13.56
CA LEU A 46 15.12 -8.20 -14.88
C LEU A 46 16.58 -8.61 -15.08
N ARG A 47 17.54 -7.79 -14.62
CA ARG A 47 18.97 -8.05 -14.85
C ARG A 47 19.55 -9.09 -13.88
N LEU A 48 19.14 -9.07 -12.61
CA LEU A 48 19.76 -9.88 -11.55
C LEU A 48 18.93 -11.11 -11.16
N CYS A 49 17.62 -11.05 -11.38
CA CYS A 49 16.64 -12.01 -10.88
C CYS A 49 15.69 -12.53 -11.98
N ALA A 50 16.09 -12.49 -13.26
CA ALA A 50 15.29 -12.98 -14.39
C ALA A 50 14.71 -14.39 -14.16
N LEU A 51 15.52 -15.30 -13.59
CA LEU A 51 15.13 -16.68 -13.29
C LEU A 51 14.03 -16.81 -12.23
N ALA A 52 13.77 -15.75 -11.46
CA ALA A 52 12.71 -15.73 -10.46
C ALA A 52 11.36 -15.28 -11.03
N ILE A 53 11.34 -14.67 -12.22
CA ILE A 53 10.11 -14.26 -12.91
C ILE A 53 9.35 -15.52 -13.36
N PRO A 54 8.01 -15.56 -13.25
CA PRO A 54 7.09 -14.48 -12.81
C PRO A 54 6.76 -14.49 -11.31
N ASN A 55 7.48 -15.26 -10.49
CA ASN A 55 7.14 -15.43 -9.09
C ASN A 55 7.66 -14.27 -8.23
N GLU A 56 6.77 -13.37 -7.85
CA GLU A 56 7.11 -12.18 -7.04
C GLU A 56 7.81 -12.53 -5.72
N LYS A 57 7.41 -13.60 -5.02
CA LYS A 57 8.08 -14.01 -3.78
C LYS A 57 9.53 -14.42 -4.04
N LYS A 58 9.79 -15.15 -5.14
CA LYS A 58 11.17 -15.51 -5.53
C LYS A 58 11.96 -14.29 -5.95
N ILE A 59 11.35 -13.31 -6.62
CA ILE A 59 12.00 -12.05 -7.00
C ILE A 59 12.40 -11.27 -5.76
N THR A 60 11.49 -11.08 -4.80
CA THR A 60 11.77 -10.38 -3.54
C THR A 60 12.93 -11.05 -2.79
N GLN A 61 12.88 -12.37 -2.61
CA GLN A 61 13.98 -13.09 -1.96
C GLN A 61 15.30 -13.00 -2.74
N CYS A 62 15.25 -13.01 -4.08
CA CYS A 62 16.43 -12.84 -4.91
C CYS A 62 17.04 -11.44 -4.72
N MET A 63 16.22 -10.40 -4.68
CA MET A 63 16.66 -9.04 -4.43
C MET A 63 17.21 -8.86 -3.01
N GLU A 64 16.54 -9.43 -1.99
CA GLU A 64 16.99 -9.40 -0.60
C GLU A 64 18.38 -10.03 -0.43
N ARG A 65 18.65 -11.15 -1.12
CA ARG A 65 19.97 -11.79 -1.14
C ARG A 65 21.01 -11.03 -1.97
N LYS A 66 20.58 -10.19 -2.92
CA LYS A 66 21.45 -9.46 -3.85
C LYS A 66 21.42 -7.95 -3.60
N GLN A 67 21.10 -7.51 -2.39
CA GLN A 67 21.05 -6.08 -2.04
C GLN A 67 22.33 -5.34 -2.41
N ASP A 68 23.49 -6.00 -2.31
CA ASP A 68 24.79 -5.43 -2.68
C ASP A 68 24.97 -5.17 -4.16
N LYS A 69 24.21 -5.88 -5.01
CA LYS A 69 24.24 -5.76 -6.47
C LYS A 69 23.12 -4.89 -7.04
N LEU A 70 22.13 -4.51 -6.21
CA LEU A 70 21.05 -3.60 -6.61
C LEU A 70 21.60 -2.20 -6.91
N SER A 71 20.95 -1.49 -7.82
CA SER A 71 21.21 -0.06 -8.02
C SER A 71 21.01 0.73 -6.71
N PRO A 72 21.72 1.87 -6.53
CA PRO A 72 21.57 2.69 -5.34
C PRO A 72 20.12 3.13 -5.09
N LYS A 73 19.37 3.39 -6.17
CA LYS A 73 17.95 3.76 -6.13
C LYS A 73 17.08 2.63 -5.57
N CYS A 74 17.22 1.41 -6.09
CA CYS A 74 16.44 0.27 -5.60
C CYS A 74 16.84 -0.12 -4.17
N ARG A 75 18.15 -0.12 -3.86
CA ARG A 75 18.68 -0.45 -2.53
C ARG A 75 18.14 0.45 -1.42
N ALA A 76 17.86 1.72 -1.71
CA ALA A 76 17.28 2.65 -0.75
C ALA A 76 15.91 2.18 -0.19
N PHE A 77 15.15 1.39 -0.97
CA PHE A 77 13.87 0.83 -0.54
C PHE A 77 14.01 -0.40 0.38
N PHE A 78 15.18 -1.04 0.40
CA PHE A 78 15.47 -2.15 1.32
C PHE A 78 16.12 -1.66 2.61
N LYS A 79 16.90 -0.57 2.56
CA LYS A 79 17.53 0.04 3.74
C LYS A 79 16.54 0.76 4.65
N LYS A 80 15.53 1.41 4.07
CA LYS A 80 14.38 1.90 4.82
C LYS A 80 13.52 0.67 5.07
N GLY A 81 13.19 0.34 6.32
CA GLY A 81 12.35 -0.81 6.70
C GLY A 81 10.92 -0.80 6.15
N THR A 82 10.68 -0.08 5.05
CA THR A 82 9.49 -0.14 4.22
C THR A 82 9.45 -1.51 3.56
N LYS A 83 8.83 -2.49 4.23
CA LYS A 83 8.47 -3.78 3.63
C LYS A 83 7.95 -3.52 2.23
N ALA A 84 8.57 -4.16 1.24
CA ALA A 84 8.21 -4.00 -0.16
C ALA A 84 6.68 -4.05 -0.28
N PRO A 85 6.02 -3.00 -0.78
CA PRO A 85 4.58 -2.98 -0.84
C PRO A 85 4.02 -4.18 -1.61
N PRO A 86 2.78 -4.59 -1.31
CA PRO A 86 2.21 -5.83 -1.78
C PRO A 86 2.12 -5.85 -3.31
N ALA A 87 2.46 -7.03 -3.84
CA ALA A 87 2.41 -7.50 -5.22
C ALA A 87 1.50 -6.69 -6.18
N HIS A 88 2.06 -6.31 -7.31
CA HIS A 88 1.33 -5.65 -8.39
C HIS A 88 0.39 -6.70 -8.99
N LYS A 89 -0.90 -6.71 -8.61
CA LYS A 89 -1.89 -7.44 -9.38
C LYS A 89 -1.99 -6.73 -10.73
N PRO A 90 -1.59 -7.34 -11.86
CA PRO A 90 -1.86 -6.74 -13.15
C PRO A 90 -3.38 -6.63 -13.24
N LYS A 91 -3.90 -5.41 -13.42
CA LYS A 91 -5.30 -5.23 -13.79
C LYS A 91 -5.46 -5.90 -15.16
N SER A 92 -5.97 -7.13 -15.16
CA SER A 92 -6.46 -7.75 -16.39
C SER A 92 -7.59 -6.86 -16.90
N LYS A 93 -7.43 -6.38 -18.12
CA LYS A 93 -8.48 -5.69 -18.86
C LYS A 93 -9.63 -6.65 -19.15
#